data_AF-A0A7M2SU05-F1
#
_entry.id   AF-A0A7M2SU05-F1
#
_cell.length_a   1.000
_cell.length_b   1.000
_cell.length_c   1.000
_cell.angle_alpha   90.00
_cell.angle_beta   90.00
_cell.angle_gamma   90.00
#
_symmetry.space_group_name_H-M   'P 1'
#
loop_
_entity.id
_entity.type
_entity.pdbx_description
1 polymer ?
#
loop_
_entity_poly.entity_id
_entity_poly.type
_entity_poly.pdbx_seq_one_letter_code
_entity_poly.pdbx_strand_id
1 'polypeptide(L)'
;MTTRPRRRRDRRRRRQPAPVAVVRTHSHNDHVNAAPALAARYCAPILPHPADAVPWKTAHGLRVPGFWELNDGEDLIVAGIEPWVPHTPGHSPGSVCLYVSELGAPFSGDTPFQGGPGATGRSFSDFDTVIASIRDRLLTLPADTTVHAGRGPTTSIGAEALHLDEWIARGHDCLSRSRR
;
A
#
# COMPACT_ATOMS: atom_id res chain seq x y z
N MET A 1 -44.09 2.31 -44.03
CA MET A 1 -43.50 2.00 -42.70
C MET A 1 -42.01 1.80 -42.87
N THR A 2 -41.22 2.80 -42.51
CA THR A 2 -39.79 2.93 -42.79
C THR A 2 -38.93 2.24 -41.73
N THR A 3 -38.05 1.35 -42.19
CA THR A 3 -37.01 0.68 -41.38
C THR A 3 -35.92 1.68 -40.97
N ARG A 4 -35.76 1.92 -39.66
CA ARG A 4 -34.64 2.72 -39.13
C ARG A 4 -33.34 1.92 -39.17
N PRO A 5 -32.21 2.50 -39.64
CA PRO A 5 -30.93 1.80 -39.63
C PRO A 5 -30.35 1.76 -38.21
N ARG A 6 -29.94 0.56 -37.77
CA ARG A 6 -29.19 0.38 -36.52
C ARG A 6 -27.80 1.00 -36.68
N ARG A 7 -27.55 2.12 -35.99
CA ARG A 7 -26.21 2.72 -35.86
C ARG A 7 -25.27 1.70 -35.21
N ARG A 8 -24.36 1.10 -36.00
CA ARG A 8 -23.17 0.42 -35.45
C ARG A 8 -22.37 1.46 -34.69
N ARG A 9 -22.37 1.37 -33.36
CA ARG A 9 -21.44 2.14 -32.52
C ARG A 9 -20.04 1.59 -32.78
N ASP A 10 -19.22 2.35 -33.50
CA ASP A 10 -17.78 2.16 -33.58
C ASP A 10 -17.20 2.38 -32.16
N ARG A 11 -17.15 1.31 -31.37
CA ARG A 11 -16.40 1.26 -30.12
C ARG A 11 -14.94 1.02 -30.49
N ARG A 12 -14.23 2.08 -30.91
CA ARG A 12 -12.77 2.08 -30.84
C ARG A 12 -12.40 1.84 -29.38
N ARG A 13 -12.08 0.59 -29.04
CA ARG A 13 -11.52 0.23 -27.74
C ARG A 13 -10.23 1.04 -27.62
N ARG A 14 -10.24 2.11 -26.80
CA ARG A 14 -8.99 2.72 -26.36
C ARG A 14 -8.12 1.57 -25.83
N ARG A 15 -6.92 1.38 -26.38
CA ARG A 15 -5.98 0.42 -25.81
C ARG A 15 -5.79 0.81 -24.35
N GLN A 16 -6.16 -0.07 -23.43
CA GLN A 16 -5.83 0.16 -22.03
C GLN A 16 -4.32 0.08 -21.92
N PRO A 17 -3.67 1.04 -21.22
CA PRO A 17 -2.25 0.90 -20.91
C PRO A 17 -2.03 -0.42 -20.18
N ALA A 18 -1.01 -1.17 -20.58
CA ALA A 18 -0.66 -2.44 -19.97
C ALA A 18 0.17 -2.18 -18.70
N PRO A 19 -0.16 -2.80 -17.55
CA PRO A 19 0.69 -2.75 -16.37
C PRO A 19 2.09 -3.29 -16.68
N VAL A 20 3.12 -2.56 -16.22
CA VAL A 20 4.53 -2.95 -16.37
C VAL A 20 5.09 -3.61 -15.11
N ALA A 21 4.39 -3.51 -13.98
CA ALA A 21 4.78 -4.06 -12.69
C ALA A 21 3.54 -4.21 -11.78
N VAL A 22 3.64 -5.09 -10.78
CA VAL A 22 2.68 -5.20 -9.66
C VAL A 22 3.43 -4.82 -8.37
N VAL A 23 3.22 -3.60 -7.90
CA VAL A 23 3.82 -3.10 -6.65
C VAL A 23 2.94 -3.47 -5.46
N ARG A 24 3.56 -3.86 -4.35
CA ARG A 24 2.87 -4.24 -3.12
C ARG A 24 3.44 -3.48 -1.94
N THR A 25 2.56 -2.88 -1.13
CA THR A 25 2.98 -2.19 0.09
C THR A 25 3.43 -3.16 1.17
N HIS A 26 2.80 -4.34 1.27
CA HIS A 26 3.18 -5.42 2.19
C HIS A 26 2.57 -6.76 1.74
N SER A 27 2.81 -7.84 2.49
CA SER A 27 2.53 -9.22 2.08
C SER A 27 1.45 -9.93 2.90
N HIS A 28 0.39 -9.22 3.31
CA HIS A 28 -0.82 -9.85 3.84
C HIS A 28 -1.81 -10.22 2.72
N ASN A 29 -2.51 -11.33 2.92
CA ASN A 29 -3.32 -11.99 1.88
C ASN A 29 -4.37 -11.07 1.26
N ASP A 30 -5.01 -10.21 2.06
CA ASP A 30 -6.01 -9.24 1.61
C ASP A 30 -5.44 -8.16 0.67
N HIS A 31 -4.11 -7.99 0.63
CA HIS A 31 -3.41 -7.12 -0.30
C HIS A 31 -2.82 -7.87 -1.51
N VAL A 32 -2.44 -9.13 -1.34
CA VAL A 32 -1.53 -9.78 -2.29
C VAL A 32 -2.07 -10.99 -3.04
N ASN A 33 -3.27 -11.45 -2.69
CA ASN A 33 -3.91 -12.61 -3.33
C ASN A 33 -4.01 -12.53 -4.86
N ALA A 34 -4.24 -11.35 -5.41
CA ALA A 34 -4.38 -11.16 -6.86
C ALA A 34 -3.02 -11.02 -7.58
N ALA A 35 -1.93 -10.78 -6.85
CA ALA A 35 -0.64 -10.41 -7.45
C ALA A 35 -0.07 -11.49 -8.40
N PRO A 36 -0.08 -12.80 -8.07
CA PRO A 36 0.40 -13.84 -9.00
C PRO A 36 -0.38 -13.89 -10.31
N ALA A 37 -1.72 -13.78 -10.24
CA ALA A 37 -2.59 -13.81 -11.41
C ALA A 37 -2.41 -12.56 -12.30
N LEU A 38 -2.21 -11.39 -11.69
CA LEU A 38 -1.92 -10.15 -12.40
C LEU A 38 -0.54 -10.19 -13.08
N ALA A 39 0.48 -10.64 -12.35
CA ALA A 39 1.84 -10.80 -12.88
C ALA A 39 1.86 -11.73 -14.10
N ALA A 40 1.20 -12.89 -14.00
CA ALA A 40 1.08 -13.84 -15.11
C ALA A 40 0.29 -13.25 -16.30
N ARG A 41 -0.82 -12.55 -16.04
CA ARG A 41 -1.67 -11.96 -17.07
C ARG A 41 -0.95 -10.89 -17.90
N TYR A 42 -0.09 -10.10 -17.26
CA TYR A 42 0.56 -8.96 -17.89
C TYR A 42 2.05 -9.19 -18.18
N CYS A 43 2.58 -10.39 -17.89
CA CYS A 43 4.02 -10.68 -17.93
C CYS A 43 4.85 -9.63 -17.17
N ALA A 44 4.32 -9.18 -16.03
CA ALA A 44 4.87 -8.10 -15.24
C ALA A 44 5.51 -8.65 -13.96
N PRO A 45 6.68 -8.13 -13.53
CA PRO A 45 7.29 -8.49 -12.26
C PRO A 45 6.44 -8.03 -11.08
N ILE A 46 6.58 -8.75 -9.97
CA ILE A 46 6.06 -8.34 -8.67
C ILE A 46 7.17 -7.62 -7.92
N LEU A 47 6.86 -6.47 -7.31
CA LEU A 47 7.85 -5.66 -6.58
C LEU A 47 7.55 -5.69 -5.08
N PRO A 48 8.21 -6.59 -4.31
CA PRO A 48 8.19 -6.58 -2.86
C PRO A 48 9.43 -5.96 -2.23
N HIS A 49 9.27 -5.49 -1.00
CA HIS A 49 10.41 -5.33 -0.11
C HIS A 49 10.96 -6.70 0.33
N PRO A 50 12.29 -6.94 0.30
CA PRO A 50 12.88 -8.25 0.61
C PRO A 50 12.57 -8.74 2.03
N ALA A 51 12.44 -7.82 3.01
CA ALA A 51 12.08 -8.17 4.38
C ALA A 51 10.70 -8.87 4.50
N ASP A 52 9.83 -8.75 3.51
CA ASP A 52 8.51 -9.37 3.48
C ASP A 52 8.51 -10.79 2.87
N ALA A 53 9.68 -11.34 2.57
CA ALA A 53 9.82 -12.67 1.96
C ALA A 53 9.18 -13.79 2.80
N VAL A 54 9.22 -13.71 4.14
CA VAL A 54 8.62 -14.72 5.03
C VAL A 54 7.09 -14.64 5.07
N PRO A 55 6.47 -13.47 5.33
CA PRO A 55 5.01 -13.32 5.19
C PRO A 55 4.51 -13.75 3.82
N TRP A 56 5.22 -13.39 2.74
CA TRP A 56 4.87 -13.82 1.38
C TRP A 56 4.89 -15.34 1.20
N LYS A 57 5.96 -16.02 1.65
CA LYS A 57 6.04 -17.49 1.59
C LYS A 57 4.92 -18.15 2.38
N THR A 58 4.51 -17.56 3.50
CA THR A 58 3.37 -18.03 4.29
C THR A 58 2.06 -17.91 3.52
N ALA A 59 1.87 -16.81 2.78
CA ALA A 59 0.68 -16.53 1.98
C ALA A 59 0.57 -17.36 0.69
N HIS A 60 1.69 -17.53 -0.04
CA HIS A 60 1.70 -18.01 -1.43
C HIS A 60 2.61 -19.22 -1.67
N GLY A 61 3.31 -19.70 -0.65
CA GLY A 61 4.29 -20.77 -0.79
C GLY A 61 5.54 -20.35 -1.56
N LEU A 62 6.23 -21.32 -2.16
CA LEU A 62 7.56 -21.13 -2.79
C LEU A 62 7.52 -20.77 -4.29
N ARG A 63 6.33 -20.70 -4.91
CA ARG A 63 6.21 -20.63 -6.38
C ARG A 63 5.54 -19.35 -6.84
N VAL A 64 6.33 -18.35 -7.22
CA VAL A 64 5.79 -17.18 -7.93
C VAL A 64 6.80 -16.64 -8.94
N PRO A 65 6.39 -16.25 -10.17
CA PRO A 65 7.30 -15.76 -11.21
C PRO A 65 7.80 -14.35 -10.89
N GLY A 66 9.08 -14.09 -11.16
CA GLY A 66 9.68 -12.75 -11.34
C GLY A 66 9.46 -11.75 -10.20
N PHE A 67 10.44 -11.63 -9.29
CA PHE A 67 10.51 -10.55 -8.33
C PHE A 67 11.60 -9.57 -8.68
N TRP A 68 11.29 -8.28 -8.58
CA TRP A 68 12.29 -7.22 -8.49
C TRP A 68 12.17 -6.60 -7.11
N GLU A 69 13.26 -6.57 -6.36
CA GLU A 69 13.25 -6.02 -5.01
C GLU A 69 12.92 -4.53 -5.05
N LEU A 70 12.19 -4.10 -4.04
CA LEU A 70 11.83 -2.71 -3.81
C LEU A 70 12.42 -2.30 -2.47
N ASN A 71 13.44 -1.46 -2.48
CA ASN A 71 14.21 -1.10 -1.28
C ASN A 71 13.84 0.31 -0.77
N ASP A 72 14.19 0.57 0.50
CA ASP A 72 14.05 1.91 1.09
C ASP A 72 14.79 2.95 0.25
N GLY A 73 14.13 4.07 -0.02
CA GLY A 73 14.71 5.21 -0.70
C GLY A 73 14.74 5.11 -2.23
N GLU A 74 14.25 4.02 -2.81
CA GLU A 74 14.22 3.88 -4.27
C GLU A 74 13.09 4.72 -4.91
N ASP A 75 13.37 5.26 -6.09
CA ASP A 75 12.37 5.87 -6.95
C ASP A 75 11.92 4.85 -8.01
N LEU A 76 10.61 4.68 -8.11
CA LEU A 76 10.00 3.97 -9.23
C LEU A 76 9.76 4.95 -10.38
N ILE A 77 9.86 4.48 -11.62
CA ILE A 77 9.51 5.32 -12.78
C ILE A 77 8.39 4.62 -13.55
N VAL A 78 7.22 5.26 -13.60
CA VAL A 78 6.07 4.73 -14.32
C VAL A 78 5.31 5.85 -15.04
N ALA A 79 5.31 5.79 -16.38
CA ALA A 79 4.59 6.74 -17.22
C ALA A 79 4.88 8.23 -16.93
N GLY A 80 6.11 8.54 -16.51
CA GLY A 80 6.55 9.91 -16.17
C GLY A 80 6.16 10.37 -14.77
N ILE A 81 5.69 9.45 -13.91
CA ILE A 81 5.50 9.67 -12.47
C ILE A 81 6.63 8.96 -11.74
N GLU A 82 7.15 9.58 -10.68
CA GLU A 82 8.26 9.07 -9.89
C GLU A 82 7.88 8.82 -8.42
N PRO A 83 7.22 7.68 -8.09
CA PRO A 83 6.92 7.35 -6.71
C PRO A 83 8.20 7.01 -5.92
N TRP A 84 8.42 7.73 -4.83
CA TRP A 84 9.47 7.42 -3.84
C TRP A 84 9.01 6.36 -2.86
N VAL A 85 9.89 5.43 -2.47
CA VAL A 85 9.55 4.29 -1.60
C VAL A 85 10.21 4.39 -0.22
N PRO A 86 9.52 4.98 0.78
CA PRO A 86 9.92 4.83 2.17
C PRO A 86 9.59 3.43 2.70
N HIS A 87 10.60 2.78 3.30
CA HIS A 87 10.40 1.60 4.12
C HIS A 87 9.79 1.99 5.46
N THR A 88 8.64 1.38 5.78
CA THR A 88 7.82 1.68 6.95
C THR A 88 7.41 0.40 7.68
N PRO A 89 8.37 -0.35 8.24
CA PRO A 89 8.13 -1.64 8.89
C PRO A 89 7.25 -1.50 10.14
N GLY A 90 6.72 -2.64 10.58
CA GLY A 90 6.03 -2.79 11.87
C GLY A 90 4.67 -3.45 11.74
N HIS A 91 3.85 -3.07 10.75
CA HIS A 91 2.68 -3.89 10.40
C HIS A 91 3.10 -5.22 9.76
N SER A 92 4.09 -5.17 8.87
CA SER A 92 4.91 -6.29 8.44
C SER A 92 6.39 -5.86 8.36
N PRO A 93 7.35 -6.79 8.29
CA PRO A 93 8.77 -6.44 8.25
C PRO A 93 9.17 -5.69 6.98
N GLY A 94 8.50 -5.93 5.85
CA GLY A 94 8.74 -5.28 4.57
C GLY A 94 7.63 -4.32 4.16
N SER A 95 6.87 -3.77 5.11
CA SER A 95 5.88 -2.73 4.79
C SER A 95 6.57 -1.50 4.20
N VAL A 96 6.06 -0.98 3.09
CA VAL A 96 6.50 0.25 2.43
C VAL A 96 5.30 1.14 2.11
N CYS A 97 5.54 2.44 2.01
CA CYS A 97 4.60 3.35 1.36
C CYS A 97 5.09 3.72 -0.05
N LEU A 98 4.20 4.24 -0.89
CA LEU A 98 4.55 4.82 -2.20
C LEU A 98 4.17 6.30 -2.18
N TYR A 99 5.14 7.18 -2.02
CA TYR A 99 4.91 8.62 -2.00
C TYR A 99 5.00 9.20 -3.41
N VAL A 100 3.90 9.77 -3.89
CA VAL A 100 3.84 10.41 -5.21
C VAL A 100 3.85 11.92 -5.00
N SER A 101 4.99 12.55 -5.27
CA SER A 101 5.22 13.98 -5.02
C SER A 101 4.21 14.88 -5.75
N GLU A 102 3.84 14.50 -6.97
CA GLU A 102 2.89 15.20 -7.85
C GLU A 102 1.46 15.16 -7.32
N LEU A 103 1.15 14.17 -6.46
CA LEU A 103 -0.11 14.09 -5.73
C LEU A 103 -0.01 14.66 -4.31
N GLY A 104 1.21 14.91 -3.82
CA GLY A 104 1.48 15.26 -2.43
C GLY A 104 0.94 14.20 -1.45
N ALA A 105 0.98 12.92 -1.82
CA ALA A 105 0.26 11.87 -1.12
C ALA A 105 0.98 10.51 -1.14
N PRO A 106 1.11 9.81 0.00
CA PRO A 106 1.49 8.41 0.03
C PRO A 106 0.29 7.46 -0.11
N PHE A 107 0.50 6.38 -0.86
CA PHE A 107 -0.26 5.13 -0.71
C PHE A 107 0.43 4.30 0.36
N SER A 108 -0.15 4.25 1.55
CA SER A 108 0.57 3.81 2.75
C SER A 108 0.33 2.36 3.15
N GLY A 109 -0.49 1.63 2.40
CA GLY A 109 -0.93 0.29 2.80
C GLY A 109 -1.50 0.32 4.22
N ASP A 110 -1.05 -0.61 5.04
CA ASP A 110 -1.52 -0.77 6.41
C ASP A 110 -0.58 -0.13 7.45
N THR A 111 0.21 0.88 7.08
CA THR A 111 1.12 1.55 8.02
C THR A 111 0.37 2.51 8.98
N PRO A 112 -0.23 3.64 8.56
CA PRO A 112 -1.21 4.37 9.36
C PRO A 112 -2.64 4.22 8.83
N PHE A 113 -3.61 4.38 9.73
CA PHE A 113 -5.03 4.55 9.45
C PHE A 113 -5.55 5.82 10.11
N GLN A 114 -6.77 6.23 9.73
CA GLN A 114 -7.50 7.24 10.49
C GLN A 114 -7.71 6.76 11.93
N GLY A 115 -7.06 7.40 12.90
CA GLY A 115 -7.18 7.12 14.33
C GLY A 115 -6.23 6.05 14.89
N GLY A 116 -5.23 5.60 14.15
CA GLY A 116 -4.24 4.67 14.70
C GLY A 116 -3.22 4.11 13.73
N PRO A 117 -2.17 3.45 14.26
CA PRO A 117 -1.26 2.66 13.45
C PRO A 117 -1.96 1.43 12.87
N GLY A 118 -1.28 0.82 11.90
CA GLY A 118 -1.55 -0.54 11.45
C GLY A 118 -1.65 -1.51 12.61
N ALA A 119 -2.60 -2.45 12.50
CA ALA A 119 -2.76 -3.46 13.53
C ALA A 119 -1.48 -4.30 13.67
N THR A 120 -1.00 -4.44 14.90
CA THR A 120 0.13 -5.32 15.26
C THR A 120 -0.35 -6.40 16.25
N GLY A 121 0.52 -7.34 16.61
CA GLY A 121 0.17 -8.51 17.44
C GLY A 121 -0.11 -9.80 16.65
N ARG A 122 0.08 -9.78 15.33
CA ARG A 122 0.19 -10.98 14.48
C ARG A 122 1.66 -11.33 14.24
N SER A 123 1.92 -12.52 13.69
CA SER A 123 3.27 -12.95 13.35
C SER A 123 4.00 -11.90 12.50
N PHE A 124 5.25 -11.59 12.87
CA PHE A 124 6.14 -10.65 12.19
C PHE A 124 5.71 -9.17 12.22
N SER A 125 4.76 -8.81 13.09
CA SER A 125 4.39 -7.41 13.34
C SER A 125 4.95 -6.93 14.69
N ASP A 126 5.25 -5.63 14.78
CA ASP A 126 5.82 -4.99 15.97
C ASP A 126 5.28 -3.57 16.14
N PHE A 127 4.74 -3.28 17.33
CA PHE A 127 4.06 -2.01 17.63
C PHE A 127 5.03 -0.83 17.68
N ASP A 128 6.14 -0.98 18.41
CA ASP A 128 7.11 0.11 18.56
C ASP A 128 7.74 0.45 17.21
N THR A 129 7.97 -0.55 16.37
CA THR A 129 8.47 -0.38 15.00
C THR A 129 7.47 0.38 14.12
N VAL A 130 6.16 0.05 14.15
CA VAL A 130 5.19 0.79 13.31
C VAL A 130 5.03 2.23 13.77
N ILE A 131 5.06 2.48 15.08
CA ILE A 131 5.04 3.83 15.66
C ILE A 131 6.28 4.61 15.21
N ALA A 132 7.47 4.02 15.31
CA ALA A 132 8.70 4.64 14.85
C ALA A 132 8.65 4.96 13.34
N SER A 133 8.19 4.02 12.51
CA SER A 133 8.00 4.23 11.07
C SER A 133 7.07 5.40 10.78
N ILE A 134 5.93 5.49 11.46
CA ILE A 134 4.99 6.59 11.28
C ILE A 134 5.64 7.91 11.72
N ARG A 135 6.21 7.97 12.92
CA ARG A 135 6.82 9.18 13.48
C ARG A 135 7.98 9.70 12.64
N ASP A 136 8.90 8.82 12.28
CA ASP A 136 10.21 9.19 11.74
C ASP A 136 10.20 9.30 10.20
N ARG A 137 9.19 8.72 9.52
CA ARG A 137 9.05 8.82 8.06
C ARG A 137 7.82 9.64 7.66
N LEU A 138 6.63 9.26 8.13
CA LEU A 138 5.38 9.83 7.61
C LEU A 138 5.04 11.18 8.27
N LEU A 139 5.16 11.31 9.58
CA LEU A 139 4.86 12.56 10.29
C LEU A 139 5.89 13.67 10.07
N THR A 140 6.95 13.38 9.30
CA THR A 140 7.91 14.38 8.82
C THR A 140 7.43 15.10 7.55
N LEU A 141 6.39 14.57 6.88
CA LEU A 141 5.78 15.17 5.71
C LEU A 141 4.93 16.40 6.08
N PRO A 142 4.63 17.31 5.12
CA PRO A 142 3.75 18.45 5.35
C PRO A 142 2.39 18.05 5.95
N ALA A 143 1.85 18.84 6.87
CA ALA A 143 0.64 18.52 7.61
C ALA A 143 -0.62 18.33 6.73
N ASP A 144 -0.67 18.99 5.57
CA ASP A 144 -1.74 18.87 4.58
C ASP A 144 -1.58 17.66 3.64
N THR A 145 -0.49 16.90 3.75
CA THR A 145 -0.26 15.66 3.02
C THR A 145 -1.40 14.69 3.27
N THR A 146 -2.08 14.31 2.19
CA THR A 146 -3.21 13.37 2.22
C THR A 146 -2.69 11.93 2.17
N VAL A 147 -3.14 11.07 3.08
CA VAL A 147 -2.69 9.68 3.21
C VAL A 147 -3.76 8.70 2.73
N HIS A 148 -3.44 7.95 1.68
CA HIS A 148 -4.31 6.90 1.14
C HIS A 148 -3.94 5.54 1.74
N ALA A 149 -4.64 5.18 2.82
CA ALA A 149 -4.48 3.90 3.49
C ALA A 149 -5.00 2.72 2.65
N GLY A 150 -4.52 1.53 2.96
CA GLY A 150 -4.88 0.28 2.29
C GLY A 150 -6.36 -0.12 2.47
N ARG A 151 -7.00 0.40 3.51
CA ARG A 151 -8.43 0.27 3.79
C ARG A 151 -8.94 1.46 4.59
N GLY A 152 -10.26 1.60 4.65
CA GLY A 152 -10.91 2.65 5.41
C GLY A 152 -10.83 4.02 4.73
N PRO A 153 -11.19 5.10 5.44
CA PRO A 153 -11.13 6.45 4.91
C PRO A 153 -9.69 6.93 4.74
N THR A 154 -9.50 7.86 3.80
CA THR A 154 -8.29 8.69 3.67
C THR A 154 -8.20 9.65 4.86
N THR A 155 -6.98 9.98 5.29
CA THR A 155 -6.70 10.96 6.35
C THR A 155 -5.59 11.93 5.92
N SER A 156 -5.09 12.79 6.82
CA SER A 156 -3.92 13.63 6.59
C SER A 156 -2.86 13.48 7.69
N ILE A 157 -1.61 13.79 7.34
CA ILE A 157 -0.49 13.75 8.29
C ILE A 157 -0.75 14.64 9.51
N GLY A 158 -1.27 15.85 9.29
CA GLY A 158 -1.58 16.79 10.36
C GLY A 158 -2.71 16.33 11.27
N ALA A 159 -3.73 15.65 10.72
CA ALA A 159 -4.82 15.10 11.53
C ALA A 159 -4.29 14.00 12.46
N GLU A 160 -3.48 13.08 11.93
CA GLU A 160 -2.98 11.94 12.69
C GLU A 160 -1.85 12.31 13.67
N ALA A 161 -1.00 13.30 13.35
CA ALA A 161 0.11 13.73 14.20
C ALA A 161 -0.34 14.15 15.61
N LEU A 162 -1.55 14.70 15.74
CA LEU A 162 -2.14 15.13 17.02
C LEU A 162 -2.43 13.97 17.98
N HIS A 163 -2.48 12.73 17.47
CA HIS A 163 -2.90 11.55 18.22
C HIS A 163 -1.75 10.57 18.51
N LEU A 164 -0.50 10.89 18.12
CA LEU A 164 0.62 9.95 18.28
C LEU A 164 0.82 9.49 19.73
N ASP A 165 0.82 10.43 20.69
CA ASP A 165 0.98 10.12 22.11
C ASP A 165 -0.19 9.29 22.65
N GLU A 166 -1.41 9.54 22.16
CA GLU A 166 -2.59 8.74 22.50
C GLU A 166 -2.43 7.29 22.04
N TRP A 167 -1.88 7.08 20.83
CA TRP A 167 -1.65 5.73 20.31
C TRP A 167 -0.59 5.01 21.12
N ILE A 168 0.52 5.68 21.45
CA ILE A 168 1.59 5.10 22.27
C ILE A 168 1.05 4.69 23.63
N ALA A 169 0.27 5.57 24.28
CA ALA A 169 -0.35 5.26 25.57
C ALA A 169 -1.37 4.10 25.49
N ARG A 170 -2.07 3.97 24.35
CA ARG A 170 -3.02 2.88 24.09
C ARG A 170 -2.35 1.54 23.82
N GLY A 171 -1.16 1.54 23.22
CA GLY A 171 -0.45 0.33 22.81
C GLY A 171 -1.15 -0.42 21.66
N HIS A 172 -0.84 -1.71 21.51
CA HIS A 172 -1.32 -2.56 20.42
C HIS A 172 -2.79 -3.03 20.57
N ASP A 173 -3.46 -2.71 21.68
CA ASP A 173 -4.85 -3.10 21.94
C ASP A 173 -5.85 -2.19 21.18
N CYS A 174 -5.91 -2.39 19.86
CA CYS A 174 -6.71 -1.58 18.94
C CYS A 174 -8.21 -1.92 18.94
N LEU A 175 -8.67 -2.98 19.65
CA LEU A 175 -10.02 -3.56 19.44
C LEU A 175 -10.98 -3.45 20.64
N SER A 176 -10.65 -2.73 21.71
CA SER A 176 -11.51 -2.74 22.92
C SER A 176 -12.66 -1.73 22.95
N ARG A 177 -12.79 -0.81 21.96
CA ARG A 177 -13.84 0.24 21.99
C ARG A 177 -15.04 0.04 21.06
N SER A 178 -15.19 -1.09 20.35
CA SER A 178 -16.41 -1.38 19.59
C SER A 178 -17.53 -2.07 20.41
N ARG A 179 -17.45 -2.05 21.75
CA ARG A 179 -18.46 -2.62 22.65
C ARG A 179 -18.76 -1.69 23.82
N ARG A 180 -19.34 -0.51 23.56
CA ARG A 180 -20.17 0.23 24.52
C ARG A 180 -21.21 1.02 23.75
#